data_AF-A0A0M3RJJ4-F1
#
_entry.id   AF-A0A0M3RJJ4-F1
#
_cell.length_a   1.000
_cell.length_b   1.000
_cell.length_c   1.000
_cell.angle_alpha   90.00
_cell.angle_beta   90.00
_cell.angle_gamma   90.00
#
_symmetry.space_group_name_H-M   'P 1'
#
loop_
_entity.id
_entity.type
_entity.pdbx_description
1 polymer ?
#
loop_
_entity_poly.entity_id
_entity_poly.type
_entity_poly.pdbx_seq_one_letter_code
_entity_poly.pdbx_strand_id
1 'polypeptide(L)'
;MAGSGPEARRRREDLVLVEGERYPVGERMHTLTPRLAEATARSRAVLIDAAAHREVVTYGELSELIGGLVLPRHMGPLLHMVGHDCAARGEPDLPALVVSAATGEVGTPDGDWAPPQRLACWERWGRAD
;
A
#
# COMPACT_ATOMS: atom_id res chain seq x y z
N MET A 1 13.01 0.55 -20.65
CA MET A 1 12.56 -0.85 -20.81
C MET A 1 11.90 -1.28 -19.50
N ALA A 2 10.61 -1.03 -19.36
CA ALA A 2 9.89 -1.25 -18.10
C ALA A 2 9.40 -2.71 -18.02
N GLY A 3 10.00 -3.47 -17.12
CA GLY A 3 9.36 -4.43 -16.21
C GLY A 3 8.24 -5.37 -16.65
N SER A 4 8.05 -5.73 -17.92
CA SER A 4 7.13 -6.82 -18.31
C SER A 4 7.70 -8.22 -18.05
N GLY A 5 8.45 -8.39 -16.96
CA GLY A 5 9.13 -9.64 -16.61
C GLY A 5 8.23 -10.62 -15.84
N PRO A 6 8.60 -11.92 -15.80
CA PRO A 6 7.86 -12.95 -15.08
C PRO A 6 7.70 -12.67 -13.57
N GLU A 7 8.64 -11.96 -12.94
CA GLU A 7 8.53 -11.53 -11.53
C GLU A 7 7.44 -10.50 -11.30
N ALA A 8 7.28 -9.52 -12.20
CA ALA A 8 6.21 -8.53 -12.12
C ALA A 8 4.84 -9.18 -12.28
N ARG A 9 4.74 -10.26 -13.06
CA ARG A 9 3.52 -11.06 -13.15
C ARG A 9 3.26 -11.85 -11.87
N ARG A 10 4.26 -12.55 -11.34
CA ARG A 10 4.13 -13.30 -10.07
C ARG A 10 3.72 -12.42 -8.90
N ARG A 11 4.27 -11.21 -8.79
CA ARG A 11 3.88 -10.27 -7.71
C ARG A 11 2.42 -9.84 -7.82
N ARG A 12 1.89 -9.67 -9.03
CA ARG A 12 0.47 -9.36 -9.25
C ARG A 12 -0.43 -10.55 -8.94
N GLU A 13 0.03 -11.76 -9.28
CA GLU A 13 -0.64 -13.03 -8.94
C GLU A 13 -0.71 -13.28 -7.41
N ASP A 14 0.11 -12.59 -6.60
CA ASP A 14 0.06 -12.67 -5.15
C ASP A 14 -1.06 -11.81 -4.53
N LEU A 15 -1.68 -10.89 -5.28
CA LEU A 15 -2.81 -10.12 -4.78
C LEU A 15 -4.07 -10.98 -4.66
N VAL A 16 -4.86 -10.72 -3.61
CA VAL A 16 -6.23 -11.24 -3.50
C VAL A 16 -7.16 -10.48 -4.45
N LEU A 17 -6.84 -9.21 -4.73
CA LEU A 17 -7.57 -8.41 -5.70
C LEU A 17 -7.39 -8.92 -7.13
N VAL A 18 -8.49 -8.94 -7.87
CA VAL A 18 -8.55 -9.39 -9.26
C VAL A 18 -8.32 -8.22 -10.23
N GLU A 19 -7.34 -8.36 -11.13
CA GLU A 19 -7.10 -7.40 -12.22
C GLU A 19 -8.36 -7.25 -13.11
N GLY A 20 -8.71 -6.01 -13.49
CA GLY A 20 -9.90 -5.70 -14.29
C GLY A 20 -11.18 -5.46 -13.49
N GLU A 21 -11.26 -5.93 -12.24
CA GLU A 21 -12.38 -5.65 -11.33
C GLU A 21 -12.37 -4.21 -10.82
N ARG A 22 -13.50 -3.77 -10.26
CA ARG A 22 -13.69 -2.40 -9.74
C ARG A 22 -13.80 -2.38 -8.22
N TYR A 23 -13.06 -1.47 -7.59
CA TYR A 23 -13.02 -1.32 -6.13
C TYR A 23 -13.33 0.13 -5.71
N PRO A 24 -13.98 0.34 -4.55
CA PRO A 24 -14.32 1.68 -4.08
C PRO A 24 -13.09 2.46 -3.58
N VAL A 25 -13.00 3.74 -3.91
CA VAL A 25 -11.97 4.69 -3.49
C VAL A 25 -12.70 5.98 -3.13
N GLY A 26 -12.97 6.16 -1.84
CA GLY A 26 -13.97 7.14 -1.39
C GLY A 26 -15.32 6.86 -2.07
N GLU A 27 -15.89 7.87 -2.72
CA GLU A 27 -17.18 7.77 -3.41
C GLU A 27 -17.09 7.19 -4.84
N ARG A 28 -15.88 6.90 -5.34
CA ARG A 28 -15.65 6.50 -6.74
C ARG A 28 -15.27 5.04 -6.86
N MET A 29 -15.64 4.40 -7.97
CA MET A 29 -15.23 3.04 -8.30
C MET A 29 -14.05 3.05 -9.28
N HIS A 30 -12.90 2.50 -8.88
CA HIS A 30 -11.68 2.42 -9.67
C HIS A 30 -11.42 1.01 -10.19
N THR A 31 -11.10 0.89 -11.47
CA THR A 31 -10.66 -0.38 -12.07
C THR A 31 -9.23 -0.70 -11.65
N LEU A 32 -8.98 -1.92 -11.18
CA LEU A 32 -7.63 -2.42 -10.91
C LEU A 32 -6.91 -2.73 -12.24
N THR A 33 -6.32 -1.71 -12.83
CA THR A 33 -5.51 -1.88 -14.05
C THR A 33 -4.22 -2.67 -13.77
N PRO A 34 -3.59 -3.30 -14.78
CA PRO A 34 -2.34 -4.05 -14.56
C PRO A 34 -1.22 -3.22 -13.91
N ARG A 35 -1.11 -1.93 -14.27
CA ARG A 35 -0.14 -1.02 -13.65
C ARG A 35 -0.46 -0.74 -12.19
N LEU A 36 -1.75 -0.59 -11.85
CA LEU A 36 -2.19 -0.36 -10.48
C LEU A 36 -2.02 -1.63 -9.63
N ALA A 37 -2.30 -2.81 -10.19
CA ALA A 37 -2.01 -4.09 -9.55
C ALA A 37 -0.51 -4.24 -9.25
N GLU A 38 0.36 -3.92 -10.21
CA GLU A 38 1.81 -3.96 -9.98
C GLU A 38 2.23 -3.02 -8.85
N ALA A 39 1.76 -1.78 -8.88
CA ALA A 39 2.05 -0.81 -7.84
C ALA A 39 1.52 -1.29 -6.48
N THR A 40 0.31 -1.85 -6.42
CA THR A 40 -0.30 -2.38 -5.19
C THR A 40 0.53 -3.51 -4.60
N ALA A 41 0.92 -4.49 -5.41
CA ALA A 41 1.75 -5.61 -4.96
C ALA A 41 3.13 -5.17 -4.45
N ARG A 42 3.77 -4.22 -5.15
CA ARG A 42 5.07 -3.67 -4.71
C ARG A 42 4.93 -2.85 -3.43
N SER A 43 3.92 -2.00 -3.33
CA SER A 43 3.64 -1.22 -2.12
C SER A 43 3.37 -2.14 -0.94
N ARG A 44 2.57 -3.20 -1.10
CA ARG A 44 2.32 -4.16 -0.03
C ARG A 44 3.61 -4.78 0.49
N ALA A 45 4.51 -5.22 -0.39
CA ALA A 45 5.80 -5.79 0.00
C ALA A 45 6.67 -4.78 0.77
N VAL A 46 6.75 -3.54 0.28
CA VAL A 46 7.49 -2.45 0.95
C VAL A 46 6.92 -2.17 2.34
N LEU A 47 5.60 -2.09 2.47
CA LEU A 47 4.96 -1.72 3.74
C LEU A 47 5.03 -2.85 4.77
N ILE A 48 5.03 -4.12 4.34
CA ILE A 48 5.32 -5.25 5.24
C ILE A 48 6.75 -5.19 5.76
N ASP A 49 7.71 -4.86 4.90
CA ASP A 49 9.10 -4.70 5.31
C ASP A 49 9.25 -3.53 6.32
N ALA A 50 8.62 -2.39 6.04
CA ALA A 50 8.57 -1.28 7.01
C ALA A 50 7.91 -1.69 8.33
N ALA A 51 6.80 -2.44 8.26
CA ALA A 51 6.12 -2.94 9.45
C ALA A 51 7.01 -3.88 10.28
N ALA A 52 7.80 -4.72 9.61
CA ALA A 52 8.72 -5.66 10.26
C ALA A 52 9.82 -4.97 11.06
N HIS A 53 10.21 -3.76 10.66
CA HIS A 53 11.20 -2.91 11.33
C HIS A 53 10.57 -1.86 12.26
N ARG A 54 9.25 -1.89 12.45
CA ARG A 54 8.48 -0.88 13.21
C ARG A 54 8.65 0.55 12.68
N GLU A 55 8.80 0.69 11.37
CA GLU A 55 9.00 1.97 10.68
C GLU A 55 7.73 2.49 10.01
N VAL A 56 7.78 3.74 9.59
CA VAL A 56 6.83 4.38 8.68
C VAL A 56 7.56 4.78 7.40
N VAL A 57 6.80 4.93 6.30
CA VAL A 57 7.33 5.33 4.99
C VAL A 57 6.62 6.58 4.53
N THR A 58 7.33 7.56 3.98
CA THR A 58 6.69 8.73 3.40
C THR A 58 6.10 8.45 2.02
N TYR A 59 5.13 9.27 1.58
CA TYR A 59 4.63 9.20 0.19
C TYR A 59 5.74 9.30 -0.88
N GLY A 60 6.81 10.07 -0.59
CA GLY A 60 7.97 10.21 -1.46
C GLY A 60 8.78 8.91 -1.53
N GLU A 61 9.17 8.39 -0.38
CA GLU A 61 9.95 7.15 -0.27
C GLU A 61 9.19 5.96 -0.87
N LEU A 62 7.89 5.84 -0.59
CA LEU A 62 7.08 4.76 -1.18
C LEU A 62 7.07 4.83 -2.70
N SER A 63 7.00 6.03 -3.29
CA SER A 63 7.03 6.23 -4.74
C SER A 63 8.35 5.74 -5.31
N GLU A 64 9.47 6.07 -4.66
CA GLU A 64 10.81 5.66 -5.07
C GLU A 64 11.00 4.15 -4.94
N LEU A 65 10.60 3.56 -3.81
CA LEU A 65 10.75 2.13 -3.51
C LEU A 65 9.93 1.24 -4.46
N ILE A 66 8.79 1.71 -4.97
CA ILE A 66 8.04 0.99 -6.01
C ILE A 66 8.55 1.25 -7.45
N GLY A 67 9.61 2.05 -7.61
CA GLY A 67 10.23 2.37 -8.90
C GLY A 67 9.54 3.50 -9.67
N GLY A 68 8.92 4.44 -8.97
CA GLY A 68 8.24 5.60 -9.57
C GLY A 68 6.97 5.25 -10.33
N LEU A 69 6.34 4.10 -10.06
CA LEU A 69 5.13 3.66 -10.76
C LEU A 69 3.94 4.61 -10.53
N VAL A 70 3.87 5.21 -9.34
CA VAL A 70 2.82 6.16 -8.94
C VAL A 70 3.49 7.34 -8.24
N LEU A 71 3.18 8.56 -8.69
CA LEU A 71 3.71 9.78 -8.07
C LEU A 71 3.08 10.02 -6.70
N PRO A 72 3.77 10.66 -5.74
CA PRO A 72 3.28 10.87 -4.37
C PRO A 72 1.87 11.49 -4.30
N ARG A 73 1.60 12.53 -5.11
CA ARG A 73 0.29 13.21 -5.19
C ARG A 73 -0.85 12.40 -5.80
N HIS A 74 -0.56 11.24 -6.38
CA HIS A 74 -1.56 10.36 -7.03
C HIS A 74 -1.73 9.02 -6.29
N MET A 75 -1.22 8.92 -5.05
CA MET A 75 -1.23 7.67 -4.30
C MET A 75 -2.58 7.27 -3.71
N GLY A 76 -3.59 8.16 -3.69
CA GLY A 76 -4.90 7.85 -3.11
C GLY A 76 -5.49 6.51 -3.59
N PRO A 77 -5.72 6.31 -4.90
CA PRO A 77 -6.23 5.04 -5.40
C PRO A 77 -5.34 3.84 -5.09
N LEU A 78 -4.01 4.01 -5.12
CA LEU A 78 -3.05 2.95 -4.78
C LEU A 78 -3.21 2.50 -3.33
N LEU A 79 -3.22 3.43 -2.38
CA LEU A 79 -3.33 3.10 -0.95
C LEU A 79 -4.68 2.45 -0.63
N HIS A 80 -5.76 2.89 -1.28
CA HIS A 80 -7.04 2.19 -1.17
C HIS A 80 -6.98 0.74 -1.68
N MET A 81 -6.28 0.46 -2.79
CA MET A 81 -6.11 -0.93 -3.25
C MET A 81 -5.31 -1.76 -2.25
N VAL A 82 -4.25 -1.21 -1.65
CA VAL A 82 -3.51 -1.92 -0.59
C VAL A 82 -4.43 -2.21 0.59
N GLY A 83 -5.25 -1.25 1.02
CA GLY A 83 -6.22 -1.44 2.10
C GLY A 83 -7.27 -2.51 1.78
N HIS A 84 -7.79 -2.54 0.55
CA HIS A 84 -8.70 -3.61 0.09
C HIS A 84 -8.03 -4.99 0.13
N ASP A 85 -6.78 -5.09 -0.31
CA ASP A 85 -6.04 -6.34 -0.28
C ASP A 85 -5.79 -6.80 1.17
N CYS A 86 -5.47 -5.87 2.08
CA CYS A 86 -5.34 -6.18 3.52
C CYS A 86 -6.67 -6.66 4.11
N ALA A 87 -7.77 -5.94 3.84
CA ALA A 87 -9.10 -6.30 4.32
C ALA A 87 -9.54 -7.68 3.83
N ALA A 88 -9.30 -7.99 2.54
CA ALA A 88 -9.62 -9.29 1.96
C ALA A 88 -8.81 -10.45 2.59
N ARG A 89 -7.63 -10.15 3.16
CA ARG A 89 -6.79 -11.10 3.90
C ARG A 89 -7.09 -11.15 5.40
N GLY A 90 -7.95 -10.27 5.92
CA GLY A 90 -8.18 -10.10 7.36
C GLY A 90 -6.96 -9.53 8.09
N GLU A 91 -6.20 -8.64 7.44
CA GLU A 91 -4.97 -8.05 7.96
C GLU A 91 -5.15 -6.58 8.38
N PRO A 92 -4.27 -6.07 9.27
CA PRO A 92 -4.17 -4.64 9.56
C PRO A 92 -3.90 -3.80 8.30
N ASP A 93 -4.38 -2.56 8.30
CA ASP A 93 -4.34 -1.67 7.14
C ASP A 93 -2.95 -1.03 6.97
N LEU A 94 -2.10 -1.67 6.15
CA LEU A 94 -0.74 -1.22 5.83
C LEU A 94 -0.62 0.26 5.40
N PRO A 95 -1.58 0.86 4.66
CA PRO A 95 -1.66 2.29 4.43
C PRO A 95 -1.49 3.20 5.66
N ALA A 96 -1.77 2.72 6.88
CA ALA A 96 -1.52 3.47 8.12
C ALA A 96 -0.02 3.78 8.39
N LEU A 97 0.88 3.09 7.67
CA LEU A 97 2.33 3.29 7.72
C LEU A 97 2.80 4.38 6.73
N VAL A 98 1.91 4.86 5.85
CA VAL A 98 2.28 5.85 4.82
C VAL A 98 1.94 7.26 5.29
N VAL A 99 2.97 8.05 5.53
CA VAL A 99 2.83 9.37 6.18
C VAL A 99 3.33 10.52 5.31
N SER A 100 2.85 11.72 5.60
CA SER A 100 3.39 12.97 5.09
C SER A 100 4.74 13.25 5.75
N ALA A 101 5.75 13.56 4.93
CA ALA A 101 7.06 13.98 5.44
C ALA A 101 6.98 15.28 6.29
N ALA A 102 5.97 16.12 6.05
CA ALA A 102 5.80 17.39 6.76
C ALA A 102 5.13 17.23 8.13
N THR A 103 4.22 16.27 8.28
CA THR A 103 3.39 16.14 9.49
C THR A 103 3.63 14.85 10.27
N GLY A 104 4.25 13.84 9.67
CA GLY A 104 4.38 12.51 10.27
C GLY A 104 3.06 11.73 10.33
N GLU A 105 2.01 12.24 9.68
CA GLU A 105 0.67 11.66 9.70
C GLU A 105 0.16 11.28 8.31
N VAL A 106 -0.86 10.42 8.28
CA VAL A 106 -1.54 10.03 7.04
C VAL A 106 -2.18 11.25 6.36
N GLY A 107 -2.26 11.23 5.03
CA GLY A 107 -2.78 12.33 4.21
C GLY A 107 -4.30 12.47 4.19
N THR A 108 -5.03 11.79 5.08
CA THR A 108 -6.48 11.92 5.23
C THR A 108 -6.83 13.01 6.25
N PRO A 109 -7.94 13.76 6.07
CA PRO A 109 -8.35 14.78 7.05
C PRO A 109 -8.67 14.20 8.42
N ASP A 110 -9.26 13.00 8.46
CA ASP A 110 -9.46 12.20 9.66
C ASP A 110 -8.33 11.16 9.72
N GLY A 111 -7.44 11.32 10.70
CA GLY A 111 -6.26 10.47 10.91
C GLY A 111 -6.41 9.50 12.07
N ASP A 112 -7.52 9.55 12.84
CA ASP A 112 -7.66 8.83 14.11
C ASP A 112 -7.67 7.30 13.93
N TRP A 113 -8.01 6.84 12.72
CA TRP A 113 -7.96 5.44 12.34
C TRP A 113 -6.53 4.90 12.20
N ALA A 114 -5.53 5.75 11.90
CA ALA A 114 -4.20 5.32 11.51
C ALA A 114 -3.33 4.84 12.68
N PRO A 115 -3.25 5.53 13.83
CA PRO A 115 -2.44 5.07 14.96
C PRO A 115 -2.72 3.62 15.43
N PRO A 116 -3.98 3.20 15.68
CA PRO A 116 -4.24 1.81 16.09
C PRO A 116 -3.89 0.80 15.00
N GLN A 117 -4.14 1.11 13.72
CA GLN A 117 -3.78 0.24 12.61
C GLN A 117 -2.26 0.11 12.44
N ARG A 118 -1.51 1.20 12.66
CA ARG A 118 -0.05 1.22 12.62
C ARG A 118 0.55 0.28 13.67
N LEU A 119 0.05 0.36 14.91
CA LEU A 119 0.43 -0.56 16.00
C LEU A 119 0.12 -2.01 15.62
N ALA A 120 -1.08 -2.28 15.13
CA ALA A 120 -1.47 -3.63 14.71
C ALA A 120 -0.59 -4.19 13.57
N CYS A 121 -0.14 -3.34 12.64
CA CYS A 121 0.83 -3.74 11.62
C CYS A 121 2.16 -4.17 12.26
N TRP A 122 2.69 -3.35 13.16
CA TRP A 122 3.95 -3.64 13.87
C TRP A 122 3.85 -4.88 14.77
N GLU A 123 2.69 -5.14 15.38
CA GLU A 123 2.48 -6.38 16.15
C GLU A 123 2.42 -7.61 15.25
N ARG A 124 1.77 -7.50 14.09
CA ARG A 124 1.60 -8.63 13.16
C ARG A 124 2.90 -9.02 12.46
N TRP A 125 3.66 -8.04 11.98
CA TRP A 125 4.84 -8.27 11.13
C TRP A 125 6.16 -7.93 11.81
N GLY A 126 6.14 -7.19 12.92
CA GLY A 126 7.33 -6.85 13.69
C GLY A 126 8.06 -8.11 14.16
N ARG A 127 9.36 -8.14 13.92
CA ARG A 127 10.19 -9.24 14.44
C ARG A 127 10.33 -9.08 15.96
N ALA A 128 10.31 -10.19 16.68
CA ALA A 128 10.79 -10.18 18.05
C ALA A 128 12.30 -9.93 17.98
N ASP A 129 12.75 -8.83 18.59
CA ASP A 129 14.17 -8.54 18.79
C ASP A 129 14.83 -9.58 19.72
#